data_AF-A0A349PV85-F1
#
_entry.id   AF-A0A349PV85-F1
#
_cell.length_a   1.000
_cell.length_b   1.000
_cell.length_c   1.000
_cell.angle_alpha   90.00
_cell.angle_beta   90.00
_cell.angle_gamma   90.00
#
_symmetry.space_group_name_H-M   'P 1'
#
loop_
_entity.id
_entity.type
_entity.pdbx_description
1 polymer ?
#
loop_
_entity_poly.entity_id
_entity_poly.type
_entity_poly.pdbx_seq_one_letter_code
_entity_poly.pdbx_strand_id
1 'polypeptide(L)'
;MGFFEKLKQGLSKTASSISSVFTASELDDEFYDDLEESLIVSDLGMDTTEAVMDRLRQTAKEQRIKTVDEAKLALRGILADMLNVGDPALKLDTKPSVILVIGVNGVGKTTTIGKLAAQLKKEGNRVLLSAADTFRAAAADQLTV
;
A
#
# COMPACT_ATOMS: atom_id res chain seq x y z
N MET A 1 -14.04 6.09 -15.48
CA MET A 1 -12.79 6.26 -14.71
C MET A 1 -12.12 4.90 -14.55
N GLY A 2 -10.90 4.73 -15.08
CA GLY A 2 -10.16 3.46 -15.01
C GLY A 2 -9.67 3.12 -13.60
N PHE A 3 -9.20 1.88 -13.39
CA PHE A 3 -8.65 1.44 -12.10
C PHE A 3 -7.47 2.30 -11.63
N PHE A 4 -6.53 2.59 -12.53
CA PHE A 4 -5.33 3.38 -12.22
C PHE A 4 -5.68 4.81 -11.78
N GLU A 5 -6.67 5.44 -12.41
CA GLU A 5 -7.13 6.77 -12.02
C GLU A 5 -7.75 6.79 -10.62
N LYS A 6 -8.51 5.75 -10.25
CA LYS A 6 -9.04 5.63 -8.88
C LYS A 6 -7.94 5.45 -7.85
N LEU A 7 -6.91 4.66 -8.17
CA LEU A 7 -5.75 4.45 -7.31
C LEU A 7 -4.97 5.76 -7.12
N LYS A 8 -4.66 6.46 -8.23
CA LYS A 8 -3.97 7.76 -8.21
C LYS A 8 -4.74 8.80 -7.39
N GLN A 9 -6.07 8.84 -7.55
CA GLN A 9 -6.92 9.73 -6.77
C GLN A 9 -6.87 9.39 -5.27
N GLY A 10 -6.97 8.11 -4.91
CA GLY A 10 -6.90 7.65 -3.52
C GLY A 10 -5.57 7.96 -2.83
N LEU A 11 -4.47 7.92 -3.57
CA LEU A 11 -3.12 8.20 -3.07
C LEU A 11 -2.70 9.67 -3.19
N SER A 12 -3.55 10.54 -3.73
CA SER A 12 -3.19 11.94 -4.04
C SER A 12 -2.65 12.73 -2.85
N LYS A 13 -3.25 12.57 -1.66
CA LYS A 13 -2.80 13.25 -0.44
C LYS A 13 -1.41 12.79 -0.02
N THR A 14 -1.19 11.48 0.10
CA THR A 14 0.11 10.91 0.45
C THR A 14 1.18 11.28 -0.58
N ALA A 15 0.84 11.22 -1.87
CA ALA A 15 1.74 11.62 -2.93
C ALA A 15 2.12 13.10 -2.81
N SER A 16 1.17 13.99 -2.49
CA SER A 16 1.44 15.41 -2.34
C SER A 16 2.42 15.72 -1.20
N SER A 17 2.26 15.09 -0.03
CA SER A 17 3.14 15.29 1.13
C SER A 17 4.59 14.91 0.86
N ILE A 18 4.81 13.83 0.11
CA ILE A 18 6.17 13.37 -0.24
C ILE A 18 6.74 14.22 -1.39
N SER A 19 5.91 14.60 -2.36
CA SER A 19 6.39 15.30 -3.56
C SER A 19 6.88 16.73 -3.31
N SER A 20 6.50 17.37 -2.20
CA SER A 20 6.96 18.74 -1.88
C SER A 20 8.46 18.81 -1.62
N VAL A 21 9.05 17.78 -1.01
CA VAL A 21 10.51 17.73 -0.74
C VAL A 21 11.32 17.75 -2.03
N PHE A 22 10.80 17.14 -3.09
CA PHE A 22 11.46 17.09 -4.39
C PHE A 22 11.40 18.40 -5.19
N THR A 23 10.94 19.50 -4.59
CA THR A 23 11.05 20.84 -5.18
C THR A 23 12.33 21.57 -4.74
N ALA A 24 13.12 20.97 -3.86
CA ALA A 24 14.43 21.47 -3.46
C ALA A 24 15.36 21.68 -4.67
N SER A 25 16.22 22.69 -4.60
CA SER A 25 17.15 23.04 -5.68
C SER A 25 18.38 22.14 -5.72
N GLU A 26 18.79 21.62 -4.57
CA GLU A 26 20.04 20.88 -4.40
C GLU A 26 19.82 19.57 -3.63
N LEU A 27 20.75 18.63 -3.82
CA LEU A 27 20.78 17.35 -3.14
C LEU A 27 21.83 17.41 -2.02
N ASP A 28 21.49 18.07 -0.94
CA ASP A 28 22.32 18.28 0.25
C ASP A 28 21.76 17.54 1.48
N ASP A 29 22.38 17.74 2.63
CA ASP A 29 21.95 17.09 3.89
C ASP A 29 20.55 17.56 4.32
N GLU A 30 20.19 18.84 4.07
CA GLU A 30 18.86 19.39 4.36
C GLU A 30 17.77 18.67 3.56
N PHE A 31 18.01 18.41 2.26
CA PHE A 31 17.11 17.60 1.46
C PHE A 31 16.87 16.20 2.05
N TYR A 32 17.91 15.53 2.53
CA TYR A 32 17.76 14.19 3.10
C TYR A 32 17.00 14.21 4.42
N ASP A 33 17.23 15.20 5.27
CA ASP A 33 16.53 15.35 6.54
C ASP A 33 15.03 15.66 6.31
N ASP A 34 14.71 16.57 5.38
CA ASP A 34 13.33 16.87 4.98
C ASP A 34 12.61 15.65 4.38
N LEU A 35 13.34 14.85 3.60
CA LEU A 35 12.80 13.63 3.01
C LEU A 35 12.48 12.58 4.09
N GLU A 36 13.37 12.40 5.06
CA GLU A 36 13.16 11.50 6.18
C GLU A 36 11.91 11.90 6.99
N GLU A 37 11.80 13.19 7.35
CA GLU A 37 10.62 13.71 8.06
C GLU A 37 9.34 13.46 7.26
N SER A 38 9.34 13.78 5.97
CA SER A 38 8.17 13.61 5.10
C SER A 38 7.73 12.15 4.99
N LEU A 39 8.66 11.20 4.92
CA LEU A 39 8.36 9.76 4.91
C LEU A 39 7.75 9.30 6.24
N ILE A 40 8.26 9.79 7.38
CA ILE A 40 7.70 9.48 8.70
C ILE A 40 6.28 10.04 8.85
N VAL A 41 6.07 11.30 8.48
CA VAL A 41 4.74 11.97 8.52
C VAL A 41 3.75 11.28 7.57
N SER A 42 4.24 10.58 6.54
CA SER A 42 3.44 9.80 5.60
C SER A 42 3.16 8.36 6.07
N ASP A 43 3.29 8.07 7.37
CA ASP A 43 3.02 6.78 8.01
C ASP A 43 3.93 5.61 7.57
N LEU A 44 5.15 5.88 7.10
CA LEU A 44 6.09 4.81 6.74
C LEU A 44 6.69 4.09 7.97
N GLY A 45 6.77 4.80 9.10
CA GLY A 45 7.37 4.34 10.35
C GLY A 45 8.89 4.51 10.38
N MET A 46 9.46 4.64 11.59
CA MET A 46 10.88 4.96 11.80
C MET A 46 11.82 3.96 11.13
N ASP A 47 11.73 2.68 11.51
CA ASP A 47 12.64 1.62 11.03
C ASP A 47 12.62 1.48 9.49
N THR A 48 11.44 1.60 8.89
CA THR A 48 11.29 1.53 7.42
C THR A 48 11.92 2.74 6.75
N THR A 49 11.69 3.93 7.30
CA THR A 49 12.29 5.17 6.78
C THR A 49 13.79 5.12 6.85
N GLU A 50 14.37 4.74 8.00
CA GLU A 50 15.83 4.61 8.16
C GLU A 50 16.42 3.66 7.10
N ALA A 51 15.81 2.49 6.92
CA ALA A 51 16.23 1.53 5.90
C ALA A 51 16.13 2.07 4.46
N VAL A 52 15.11 2.90 4.17
CA VAL A 52 14.95 3.56 2.86
C VAL A 52 16.02 4.64 2.66
N MET A 53 16.28 5.46 3.67
CA MET A 53 17.24 6.55 3.62
C MET A 53 18.67 6.03 3.46
N ASP A 54 19.04 4.98 4.19
CA ASP A 54 20.35 4.32 4.06
C ASP A 54 20.56 3.78 2.63
N ARG A 55 19.56 3.06 2.10
CA ARG A 55 19.60 2.56 0.72
C ARG A 55 19.69 3.70 -0.29
N LEU A 56 18.98 4.80 -0.07
CA LEU A 56 19.01 5.96 -0.97
C LEU A 56 20.39 6.62 -0.96
N ARG A 57 20.97 6.88 0.21
CA ARG A 57 22.32 7.47 0.34
C ARG A 57 23.38 6.56 -0.29
N GLN A 58 23.29 5.25 -0.07
CA GLN A 58 24.19 4.28 -0.71
C GLN A 58 24.04 4.29 -2.24
N THR A 59 22.80 4.22 -2.74
CA THR A 59 22.51 4.24 -4.19
C THR A 59 23.00 5.53 -4.82
N ALA A 60 22.80 6.67 -4.17
CA ALA A 60 23.25 7.97 -4.65
C ALA A 60 24.78 8.02 -4.81
N LYS A 61 25.51 7.46 -3.84
CA LYS A 61 26.98 7.34 -3.91
C LYS A 61 27.44 6.40 -5.03
N GLU A 62 26.84 5.22 -5.14
CA GLU A 62 27.22 4.20 -6.12
C GLU A 62 26.94 4.63 -7.57
N GLN A 63 25.76 5.22 -7.79
CA GLN A 63 25.32 5.66 -9.11
C GLN A 63 25.73 7.10 -9.44
N ARG A 64 26.39 7.80 -8.50
CA ARG A 64 26.80 9.21 -8.62
C ARG A 64 25.64 10.13 -8.96
N ILE A 65 24.51 9.94 -8.27
CA ILE A 65 23.32 10.79 -8.35
C ILE A 65 23.70 12.21 -7.90
N LYS A 66 23.33 13.21 -8.67
CA LYS A 66 23.65 14.62 -8.40
C LYS A 66 22.44 15.54 -8.37
N THR A 67 21.29 15.05 -8.79
CA THR A 67 20.08 15.87 -8.89
C THR A 67 18.95 15.29 -8.04
N VAL A 68 18.06 16.18 -7.59
CA VAL A 68 16.86 15.82 -6.84
C VAL A 68 15.94 14.91 -7.66
N ASP A 69 15.85 15.12 -8.98
CA ASP A 69 15.06 14.28 -9.89
C ASP A 69 15.62 12.85 -10.01
N GLU A 70 16.94 12.69 -10.10
CA GLU A 70 17.58 11.38 -10.07
C GLU A 70 17.36 10.68 -8.71
N ALA A 71 17.47 11.41 -7.60
CA ALA A 71 17.20 10.88 -6.27
C ALA A 71 15.74 10.42 -6.12
N LYS A 72 14.78 11.15 -6.71
CA LYS A 72 13.37 10.76 -6.77
C LYS A 72 13.15 9.44 -7.51
N LEU A 73 13.82 9.27 -8.65
CA LEU A 73 13.75 8.04 -9.43
C LEU A 73 14.36 6.86 -8.65
N ALA A 74 15.49 7.08 -7.96
CA ALA A 74 16.12 6.09 -7.10
C ALA A 74 15.21 5.68 -5.93
N LEU A 75 14.63 6.65 -5.21
CA LEU A 75 13.68 6.40 -4.13
C LEU A 75 12.49 5.56 -4.60
N ARG A 76 11.91 5.92 -5.76
CA ARG A 76 10.81 5.15 -6.36
C ARG A 76 11.23 3.70 -6.61
N GLY A 77 12.44 3.47 -7.10
CA GLY A 77 12.99 2.13 -7.33
C GLY A 77 13.14 1.34 -6.03
N ILE A 78 13.72 1.95 -5.00
CA ILE A 78 13.91 1.35 -3.66
C ILE A 78 12.56 0.95 -3.06
N LEU A 79 11.58 1.85 -3.06
CA LEU A 79 10.25 1.56 -2.51
C LEU A 79 9.52 0.47 -3.31
N ALA A 80 9.64 0.47 -4.64
CA ALA A 80 9.04 -0.56 -5.48
C ALA A 80 9.66 -1.94 -5.22
N ASP A 81 10.98 -2.01 -5.02
CA ASP A 81 11.69 -3.23 -4.65
C ASP A 81 11.25 -3.74 -3.26
N MET A 82 11.15 -2.86 -2.27
CA MET A 82 10.68 -3.23 -0.93
C MET A 82 9.25 -3.77 -0.91
N LEU A 83 8.39 -3.29 -1.81
CA LEU A 83 7.01 -3.76 -1.96
C LEU A 83 6.90 -5.06 -2.79
N ASN A 84 7.99 -5.53 -3.38
CA ASN A 84 7.98 -6.73 -4.21
C ASN A 84 7.97 -8.00 -3.34
N VAL A 85 6.80 -8.62 -3.23
CA VAL A 85 6.59 -9.87 -2.47
C VAL A 85 6.54 -11.12 -3.37
N GLY A 86 6.90 -11.00 -4.65
CA GLY A 86 6.78 -12.09 -5.62
C GLY A 86 5.36 -12.18 -6.19
N ASP A 87 4.78 -13.40 -6.22
CA ASP A 87 3.41 -13.62 -6.71
C ASP A 87 2.37 -13.15 -5.68
N PRO A 88 1.63 -12.06 -5.94
CA PRO A 88 0.65 -11.52 -5.00
C PRO A 88 -0.72 -12.20 -5.13
N ALA A 89 -0.87 -13.20 -6.02
CA ALA A 89 -2.16 -13.80 -6.29
C ALA A 89 -2.72 -14.55 -5.07
N LEU A 90 -4.03 -14.40 -4.86
CA LEU A 90 -4.74 -15.18 -3.85
C LEU A 90 -4.82 -16.65 -4.30
N LYS A 91 -4.14 -17.53 -3.57
CA LYS A 91 -4.13 -18.97 -3.87
C LYS A 91 -5.44 -19.61 -3.43
N LEU A 92 -6.25 -20.02 -4.41
CA LEU A 92 -7.56 -20.68 -4.24
C LEU A 92 -7.56 -22.07 -4.92
N ASP A 93 -6.59 -22.90 -4.56
CA ASP A 93 -6.32 -24.21 -5.18
C ASP A 93 -7.12 -25.37 -4.58
N THR A 94 -7.86 -25.15 -3.49
CA THR A 94 -8.67 -26.16 -2.79
C THR A 94 -10.17 -26.04 -3.11
N LYS A 95 -10.93 -27.10 -2.82
CA LYS A 95 -12.40 -27.14 -3.03
C LYS A 95 -13.13 -27.68 -1.78
N PRO A 96 -13.82 -26.84 -0.99
CA PRO A 96 -13.86 -25.38 -1.12
C PRO A 96 -12.53 -24.73 -0.70
N SER A 97 -12.15 -23.64 -1.36
CA SER A 97 -11.12 -22.73 -0.82
C SER A 97 -11.76 -21.85 0.26
N VAL A 98 -11.09 -21.73 1.40
CA VAL A 98 -11.62 -21.03 2.58
C VAL A 98 -10.79 -19.78 2.84
N ILE A 99 -11.46 -18.63 2.88
CA ILE A 99 -10.86 -17.34 3.22
C ILE A 99 -11.39 -16.91 4.58
N LEU A 100 -10.52 -16.88 5.58
CA LEU A 100 -10.84 -16.37 6.92
C LEU A 100 -10.39 -14.91 7.03
N VAL A 101 -11.35 -14.00 7.20
CA VAL A 101 -11.06 -12.57 7.35
C VAL A 101 -11.07 -12.18 8.83
N ILE A 102 -9.92 -11.70 9.32
CA ILE A 102 -9.71 -11.29 10.71
C ILE A 102 -9.40 -9.79 10.81
N GLY A 103 -9.61 -9.19 11.99
CA GLY A 103 -9.27 -7.79 12.26
C GLY A 103 -10.22 -7.12 13.26
N VAL A 104 -9.88 -5.92 13.71
CA VAL A 104 -10.66 -5.16 14.70
C VAL A 104 -11.93 -4.53 14.10
N ASN A 105 -12.81 -3.99 14.95
CA ASN A 105 -14.05 -3.35 14.48
C ASN A 105 -13.74 -2.04 13.72
N GLY A 106 -14.54 -1.72 12.70
CA GLY A 106 -14.42 -0.47 11.95
C GLY A 106 -13.40 -0.44 10.80
N VAL A 107 -12.50 -1.42 10.67
CA VAL A 107 -11.46 -1.43 9.60
C VAL A 107 -11.95 -1.87 8.21
N GLY A 108 -13.26 -2.02 8.04
CA GLY A 108 -13.86 -2.36 6.74
C GLY A 108 -13.91 -3.85 6.38
N LYS A 109 -13.78 -4.78 7.34
CA LYS A 109 -13.83 -6.24 7.10
C LYS A 109 -15.02 -6.68 6.24
N THR A 110 -16.24 -6.35 6.65
CA THR A 110 -17.48 -6.73 5.94
C THR A 110 -17.54 -6.13 4.54
N THR A 111 -17.10 -4.88 4.38
CA THR A 111 -17.00 -4.22 3.08
C THR A 111 -16.01 -4.93 2.15
N THR A 112 -14.86 -5.35 2.68
CA THR A 112 -13.86 -6.12 1.93
C THR A 112 -14.38 -7.50 1.56
N ILE A 113 -15.08 -8.20 2.45
CA ILE A 113 -15.74 -9.49 2.17
C ILE A 113 -16.71 -9.35 0.99
N GLY A 114 -17.57 -8.33 1.00
CA GLY A 114 -18.52 -8.09 -0.09
C GLY A 114 -17.84 -7.77 -1.43
N LYS A 115 -16.80 -6.93 -1.42
CA LYS A 115 -16.00 -6.63 -2.63
C LYS A 115 -15.33 -7.88 -3.19
N LEU A 116 -14.71 -8.68 -2.33
CA LEU A 116 -14.02 -9.91 -2.72
C LEU A 116 -15.02 -10.96 -3.26
N ALA A 117 -16.18 -11.12 -2.61
CA ALA A 117 -17.24 -12.01 -3.08
C ALA A 117 -17.78 -11.60 -4.45
N ALA A 118 -18.02 -10.30 -4.67
CA ALA A 118 -18.45 -9.78 -5.96
C ALA A 118 -17.40 -9.98 -7.05
N GLN A 119 -16.11 -9.77 -6.73
CA GLN A 119 -15.00 -10.02 -7.64
C GLN A 119 -14.92 -11.51 -8.03
N LEU A 120 -14.88 -12.42 -7.04
CA LEU A 120 -14.77 -13.86 -7.29
C LEU A 120 -15.97 -14.40 -8.09
N LYS A 121 -17.18 -13.89 -7.81
CA LYS A 121 -18.39 -14.22 -8.58
C LYS A 121 -18.30 -13.75 -10.03
N LYS A 122 -17.76 -12.55 -10.27
CA LYS A 122 -17.51 -12.01 -11.61
C LYS A 122 -16.48 -12.83 -12.38
N GLU A 123 -15.51 -13.43 -11.68
CA GLU A 123 -14.52 -14.37 -12.23
C GLU A 123 -15.10 -15.79 -12.45
N GLY A 124 -16.39 -16.02 -12.14
CA GLY A 124 -17.09 -17.28 -12.39
C GLY A 124 -17.11 -18.28 -11.21
N ASN A 125 -16.58 -17.90 -10.05
CA ASN A 125 -16.56 -18.77 -8.87
C ASN A 125 -17.93 -18.84 -8.18
N ARG A 126 -18.23 -19.99 -7.57
CA ARG A 126 -19.35 -20.12 -6.62
C ARG A 126 -18.87 -19.66 -5.25
N VAL A 127 -19.50 -18.63 -4.71
CA VAL A 127 -19.13 -18.02 -3.43
C VAL A 127 -20.21 -18.31 -2.39
N LEU A 128 -19.79 -18.77 -1.21
CA LEU A 128 -20.61 -18.91 -0.02
C LEU A 128 -20.04 -17.96 1.06
N LEU A 129 -20.91 -17.15 1.66
CA LEU A 129 -20.55 -16.30 2.80
C LEU A 129 -21.01 -16.98 4.10
N SER A 130 -20.14 -16.96 5.11
CA SER A 130 -20.43 -17.48 6.45
C SER A 130 -20.29 -16.36 7.47
N ALA A 131 -21.39 -15.97 8.12
CA ALA A 131 -21.41 -14.92 9.13
C ALA A 131 -20.89 -15.43 10.47
N ALA A 132 -19.56 -15.45 10.64
CA ALA A 132 -18.90 -15.89 11.86
C ALA A 132 -18.73 -14.78 12.93
N ASP A 133 -19.06 -13.51 12.61
CA ASP A 133 -19.10 -12.39 13.56
C ASP A 133 -20.41 -12.40 14.35
N THR A 134 -20.56 -13.40 15.24
CA THR A 134 -21.81 -13.66 15.99
C THR A 134 -22.05 -12.71 17.16
N PHE A 135 -21.06 -11.90 17.54
CA PHE A 135 -21.18 -10.93 18.62
C PHE A 135 -21.89 -9.65 18.17
N ARG A 136 -21.73 -9.27 16.90
CA ARG A 136 -22.37 -8.08 16.32
C ARG A 136 -23.67 -8.48 15.65
N ALA A 137 -24.80 -8.18 16.31
CA ALA A 137 -26.14 -8.50 15.83
C ALA A 137 -26.37 -8.14 14.34
N ALA A 138 -25.90 -6.96 13.91
CA ALA A 138 -26.07 -6.49 12.52
C ALA A 138 -25.01 -7.01 11.53
N ALA A 139 -23.99 -7.76 11.96
CA ALA A 139 -22.94 -8.23 11.06
C ALA A 139 -23.44 -9.33 10.11
N ALA A 140 -24.36 -10.18 10.58
CA ALA A 140 -25.08 -11.13 9.73
C ALA A 140 -25.94 -10.39 8.70
N ASP A 141 -26.72 -9.40 9.13
CA ASP A 141 -27.59 -8.60 8.25
C ASP A 141 -26.81 -7.85 7.16
N GLN A 142 -25.58 -7.40 7.46
CA GLN A 142 -24.69 -6.76 6.50
C GLN A 142 -24.07 -7.71 5.46
N LEU A 143 -24.08 -9.02 5.74
CA LEU A 143 -23.57 -10.06 4.82
C LEU A 143 -24.69 -10.70 3.99
N THR A 144 -25.94 -10.62 4.44
CA THR A 144 -27.11 -10.96 3.62
C THR A 144 -27.28 -9.96 2.48
N VAL A 145 -27.22 -10.46 1.26
CA VAL A 145 -27.52 -9.76 0.01
C VAL A 145 -28.74 -10.39 -0.63
#